data_AF-A0A382RNH8-F1
#
_entry.id   AF-A0A382RNH8-F1
#
_cell.length_a   1.000
_cell.length_b   1.000
_cell.length_c   1.000
_cell.angle_alpha   90.00
_cell.angle_beta   90.00
_cell.angle_gamma   90.00
#
_symmetry.space_group_name_H-M   'P 1'
#
loop_
_entity.id
_entity.type
_entity.pdbx_description
1 polymer ?
#
loop_
_entity_poly.entity_id
_entity_poly.type
_entity_poly.pdbx_seq_one_letter_code
_entity_poly.pdbx_strand_id
1 'polypeptide(L)' 'NLKKVKYPVGSENDKYIVTLSKKADITVAAWGNNGNLYSRDKQVLNLVPSLMCLKINKSGQPAHPLYLKKDLKLINYTRL' A
#
# COMPACT_ATOMS: atom_id res chain seq x y z
N ASN A 1 14.41 1.99 11.71
CA ASN A 1 13.74 0.69 11.41
C ASN A 1 12.41 0.67 12.16
N LEU A 2 11.27 0.63 11.44
CA LEU A 2 9.93 0.64 12.04
C LEU A 2 9.68 -0.51 13.03
N LYS A 3 10.38 -1.64 12.88
CA LYS A 3 10.29 -2.79 13.80
C LYS A 3 10.76 -2.48 15.23
N LYS A 4 11.51 -1.39 15.43
CA LYS A 4 12.01 -0.97 16.76
C LYS A 4 11.14 0.10 17.41
N VAL A 5 10.10 0.59 16.72
CA VAL A 5 9.21 1.65 17.21
C VAL A 5 8.03 0.99 17.92
N LYS A 6 7.64 1.49 19.10
CA LYS A 6 6.53 0.92 19.90
C LYS A 6 5.19 0.97 19.17
N TYR A 7 4.92 2.06 18.45
CA TYR A 7 3.68 2.28 17.68
C TYR A 7 4.01 2.76 16.27
N PRO A 8 4.48 1.87 15.37
CA PRO A 8 5.00 2.27 14.05
C PRO A 8 3.92 2.73 13.06
N VAL A 9 2.64 2.44 13.33
CA VAL A 9 1.51 2.90 12.52
C VAL A 9 1.09 4.31 12.95
N GLY A 10 0.94 4.55 14.26
CA GLY A 10 0.40 5.80 14.80
C GLY A 10 -1.13 5.82 14.83
N SER A 11 -1.71 6.50 15.83
CA SER A 11 -3.16 6.48 16.11
C SER A 11 -4.04 7.11 15.03
N GLU A 12 -3.51 8.10 14.29
CA GLU A 12 -4.28 8.81 13.25
C GLU A 12 -4.08 8.24 11.83
N ASN A 13 -3.24 7.22 11.66
CA ASN A 13 -2.84 6.74 10.33
C ASN A 13 -4.05 6.28 9.49
N ASP A 14 -4.93 5.47 10.09
CA ASP A 14 -6.13 4.96 9.41
C ASP A 14 -7.08 6.09 9.00
N LYS A 15 -7.26 7.08 9.88
CA LYS A 15 -8.06 8.27 9.61
C LYS A 15 -7.54 9.00 8.37
N TYR A 16 -6.23 9.20 8.27
CA TYR A 16 -5.64 9.86 7.10
C TYR A 16 -5.70 9.00 5.84
N ILE A 17 -5.42 7.70 5.91
CA ILE A 17 -5.54 6.79 4.76
C ILE A 17 -6.96 6.85 4.17
N VAL A 18 -7.99 6.69 5.01
CA VAL A 18 -9.39 6.72 4.56
C VAL A 18 -9.78 8.09 4.02
N THR A 19 -9.43 9.16 4.74
CA THR A 19 -9.82 10.53 4.35
C THR A 19 -9.17 10.94 3.03
N LEU A 20 -7.89 10.63 2.83
CA LEU A 20 -7.17 10.99 1.62
C LEU A 20 -7.57 10.10 0.45
N SER A 21 -7.76 8.80 0.67
CA SER A 21 -8.19 7.88 -0.38
C SER A 21 -9.57 8.26 -0.94
N LYS A 22 -10.51 8.70 -0.08
CA LYS A 22 -11.83 9.19 -0.52
C LYS A 22 -11.78 10.48 -1.34
N LYS A 23 -10.72 11.26 -1.24
CA LYS A 23 -10.54 12.54 -1.96
C LYS A 23 -9.74 12.39 -3.25
N ALA A 24 -9.06 11.25 -3.43
CA ALA A 24 -8.22 11.02 -4.59
C ALA A 24 -9.03 10.34 -5.70
N ASP A 25 -8.80 10.76 -6.95
CA ASP A 25 -9.37 10.06 -8.10
C ASP A 25 -8.80 8.64 -8.25
N ILE A 26 -7.54 8.46 -7.87
CA ILE A 26 -6.82 7.19 -7.93
C ILE A 26 -5.96 7.02 -6.67
N THR A 27 -6.11 5.88 -5.99
CA THR A 27 -5.21 5.50 -4.89
C THR A 27 -4.25 4.39 -5.35
N VAL A 28 -2.95 4.61 -5.17
CA VAL A 28 -1.90 3.68 -5.63
C VAL A 28 -1.15 3.08 -4.43
N ALA A 29 -1.15 1.75 -4.33
CA ALA A 29 -0.35 1.00 -3.39
C ALA A 29 1.07 0.78 -3.92
N ALA A 30 2.08 1.00 -3.07
CA ALA A 30 3.49 0.96 -3.47
C ALA A 30 4.44 0.60 -2.31
N TRP A 31 3.99 -0.19 -1.32
CA TRP A 31 4.70 -0.42 -0.06
C TRP A 31 5.80 -1.51 -0.11
N GLY A 32 5.87 -2.31 -1.17
CA GLY A 32 6.91 -3.32 -1.35
C GLY A 32 6.79 -4.53 -0.40
N ASN A 33 7.84 -5.36 -0.35
CA ASN A 33 7.82 -6.64 0.38
C ASN A 33 7.57 -6.52 1.90
N ASN A 34 7.93 -5.37 2.49
CA ASN A 34 7.85 -5.17 3.93
C ASN A 34 6.53 -4.53 4.39
N GLY A 35 5.58 -4.26 3.49
CA GLY A 35 4.29 -3.66 3.86
C GLY A 35 3.38 -4.57 4.68
N ASN A 36 3.71 -5.86 4.76
CA ASN A 36 2.98 -6.84 5.57
C ASN A 36 3.38 -6.83 7.06
N LEU A 37 4.21 -5.89 7.51
CA LEU A 37 4.57 -5.75 8.92
C LEU A 37 3.28 -5.69 9.76
N TYR A 38 3.11 -6.64 10.68
CA TYR A 38 1.90 -6.78 11.51
C TYR A 38 0.59 -6.91 10.71
N SER A 39 0.65 -7.53 9.52
CA SER A 39 -0.48 -7.65 8.57
C SER A 39 -1.05 -6.31 8.12
N ARG A 40 -0.23 -5.25 8.12
CA ARG A 40 -0.68 -3.89 7.79
C ARG A 40 -1.22 -3.79 6.37
N ASP A 41 -0.61 -4.50 5.42
CA ASP A 41 -1.11 -4.68 4.05
C ASP A 41 -2.59 -5.11 4.00
N LYS A 42 -2.98 -6.11 4.78
CA LYS A 42 -4.37 -6.60 4.86
C LYS A 42 -5.31 -5.57 5.48
N GLN A 43 -4.87 -4.89 6.53
CA GLN A 43 -5.67 -3.85 7.18
C GLN A 43 -5.95 -2.70 6.21
N VAL A 44 -4.93 -2.23 5.48
CA VAL A 44 -5.09 -1.15 4.50
C VAL A 44 -5.99 -1.56 3.35
N LEU A 45 -5.93 -2.82 2.89
CA LEU A 45 -6.85 -3.35 1.89
C LEU A 45 -8.33 -3.29 2.33
N ASN A 46 -8.61 -3.50 3.63
CA ASN A 46 -9.96 -3.35 4.16
C ASN A 46 -10.40 -1.87 4.28
N LEU A 47 -9.44 -0.95 4.45
CA LEU A 47 -9.71 0.48 4.54
C LEU A 47 -9.92 1.14 3.17
N VAL A 48 -9.32 0.58 2.12
CA VAL A 48 -9.32 1.13 0.76
C VAL A 48 -9.72 0.06 -0.26
N PRO A 49 -11.01 -0.04 -0.63
CA PRO A 49 -11.54 -1.16 -1.43
C PRO A 49 -11.21 -1.09 -2.94
N SER A 50 -10.39 -0.14 -3.40
CA SER A 50 -10.03 0.01 -4.82
C SER A 50 -8.63 0.59 -4.96
N LEU A 51 -7.61 -0.27 -4.81
CA LEU A 51 -6.22 0.10 -4.96
C LEU A 51 -5.71 -0.25 -6.35
N MET A 52 -4.95 0.68 -6.93
CA MET A 52 -4.10 0.42 -8.09
C MET A 52 -2.68 0.11 -7.62
N CYS A 53 -1.86 -0.49 -8.48
CA CYS A 53 -0.42 -0.53 -8.30
C CYS A 53 0.29 -0.43 -9.66
N LEU A 54 1.59 -0.16 -9.66
CA LEU A 54 2.39 -0.17 -10.90
C LEU A 54 2.81 -1.58 -11.31
N LYS A 55 2.96 -2.47 -10.32
CA LYS A 55 3.41 -3.84 -10.49
C LYS A 55 3.13 -4.64 -9.23
N ILE A 56 2.72 -5.89 -9.40
CA ILE A 56 2.69 -6.88 -8.32
C ILE A 56 4.01 -7.65 -8.34
N ASN A 57 4.66 -7.76 -7.19
CA ASN A 57 5.92 -8.48 -7.07
C ASN A 57 5.70 -9.99 -6.86
N LYS A 58 6.78 -10.77 -6.78
CA LYS A 58 6.71 -12.23 -6.59
C LYS A 58 6.03 -12.67 -5.28
N SER A 59 5.95 -11.80 -4.28
CA SER A 59 5.29 -12.09 -2.99
C SER A 59 3.80 -11.71 -2.99
N GLY A 60 3.25 -11.27 -4.13
CA GLY A 60 1.85 -10.82 -4.24
C GLY A 60 1.62 -9.41 -3.66
N GLN A 61 2.68 -8.66 -3.35
CA GLN A 61 2.61 -7.31 -2.81
C GLN A 61 2.81 -6.26 -3.92
N PRO A 62 2.25 -5.05 -3.79
CA PRO A 62 2.53 -3.95 -4.69
C PRO A 62 4.02 -3.58 -4.58
N ALA A 63 4.71 -3.59 -5.72
CA ALA A 63 6.14 -3.33 -5.77
C ALA A 63 6.46 -1.88 -5.36
N HIS A 64 7.59 -1.70 -4.68
CA HIS A 64 8.08 -0.37 -4.34
C HIS A 64 8.53 0.37 -5.62
N PRO A 65 8.20 1.66 -5.81
CA PRO A 65 8.40 2.35 -7.07
C PRO A 65 9.88 2.65 -7.39
N LEU A 66 10.75 2.73 -6.37
CA LEU A 66 12.17 3.12 -6.51
C LEU A 66 12.95 2.39 -7.60
N TYR A 67 12.61 1.12 -7.90
CA TYR A 67 13.33 0.29 -8.88
C TYR A 67 12.44 -0.16 -10.06
N LEU A 68 11.32 0.52 -10.28
CA LEU A 68 10.43 0.22 -11.39
C LEU A 68 10.79 1.03 -12.64
N LYS A 69 10.47 0.49 -13.81
CA LYS A 69 10.62 1.21 -15.07
C LYS A 69 9.63 2.38 -15.10
N LYS A 70 10.03 3.49 -15.74
CA LYS A 70 9.26 4.73 -15.80
C LYS A 70 7.96 4.65 -16.61
N ASP A 71 7.86 3.68 -17.50
CA ASP A 71 6.79 3.54 -18.50
C ASP A 71 5.66 2.60 -18.06
N LEU A 72 5.72 2.07 -16.83
CA LEU A 72 4.66 1.24 -16.29
C LEU A 72 3.33 1.99 -16.22
N LYS A 73 2.26 1.25 -16.52
CA LYS A 73 0.88 1.73 -16.36
C LYS A 73 0.30 1.16 -15.08
N LEU A 74 -0.68 1.87 -14.53
CA LEU A 74 -1.42 1.41 -13.37
C LEU A 74 -2.25 0.18 -13.74
N ILE A 75 -2.26 -0.80 -12.84
CA ILE A 75 -3.09 -2.00 -12.89
C ILE A 75 -3.89 -2.11 -11.61
N ASN A 76 -5.05 -2.76 -11.67
CA ASN A 76 -5.81 -3.09 -10.46
C ASN A 76 -4.95 -3.95 -9.53
N TYR A 77 -4.87 -3.55 -8.26
CA TYR A 77 -4.26 -4.38 -7.23
C TYR A 77 -5.32 -5.30 -6.64
N THR A 78 -5.41 -6.49 -7.22
CA THR A 78 -6.22 -7.58 -6.68
C THR A 78 -5.29 -8.56 -6.00
N ARG A 79 -5.49 -8.76 -4.70
CA ARG A 79 -4.80 -9.81 -3.97
C ARG A 79 -5.54 -11.12 -4.26
N LEU A 80 -4.87 -12.03 -4.99
CA LEU A 80 -5.34 -13.40 -5.21
C LEU A 80 -5.47 -14.15 -3.87
#